data_AF-X1QCG9-F1
#
_entry.id   AF-X1QCG9-F1
#
_cell.length_a   1.000
_cell.length_b   1.000
_cell.length_c   1.000
_cell.angle_alpha   90.00
_cell.angle_beta   90.00
_cell.angle_gamma   90.00
#
_symmetry.space_group_name_H-M   'P 1'
#
loop_
_entity.id
_entity.type
_entity.pdbx_description
1 polymer ?
#
loop_
_entity_poly.entity_id
_entity_poly.type
_entity_poly.pdbx_seq_one_letter_code
_entity_poly.pdbx_strand_id
1 'polypeptide(L)'
;MLGSDMNWKTSVAYYRENFNGKAFAPFYVFWTSLFYLLYKTLEVVDKVPTSHIYHSLNAGYAGLLGCLSKLNTGGSLIVTEHGLYLKERRFELENSEVPSWLQGMYEKFFESLVRSSYKYSNIVTSVCESHTRFQREVEPNLEKTRVIYNGIDTDKFHPPNPSNSEDRDCFNIG
;
A
#
# COMPACT_ATOMS: atom_id res chain seq x y z
N MET A 1 -15.94 14.72 -1.80
CA MET A 1 -16.59 13.65 -1.01
C MET A 1 -16.47 13.82 0.51
N LEU A 2 -15.34 14.31 1.06
CA LEU A 2 -15.16 14.49 2.52
C LEU A 2 -16.15 15.44 3.19
N GLY A 3 -16.37 16.63 2.61
CA GLY A 3 -17.27 17.63 3.17
C GLY A 3 -18.75 17.34 2.91
N SER A 4 -19.10 16.12 2.45
CA SER A 4 -20.49 15.79 2.15
C SER A 4 -21.28 15.42 3.41
N ASP A 5 -22.58 15.73 3.40
CA ASP A 5 -23.52 15.30 4.44
C ASP A 5 -23.51 13.78 4.64
N MET A 6 -23.29 13.02 3.56
CA MET A 6 -23.20 11.57 3.62
C MET A 6 -21.99 11.13 4.43
N ASN A 7 -20.79 11.67 4.16
CA ASN A 7 -19.60 11.33 4.94
C ASN A 7 -19.77 11.72 6.41
N TRP A 8 -20.36 12.89 6.70
CA TRP A 8 -20.68 13.29 8.06
C TRP A 8 -21.60 12.28 8.75
N LYS A 9 -22.76 11.97 8.16
CA LYS A 9 -23.73 11.00 8.70
C LYS A 9 -23.10 9.63 8.93
N THR A 10 -22.33 9.12 7.98
CA THR A 10 -21.64 7.84 8.08
C THR A 10 -20.60 7.85 9.21
N SER A 11 -19.78 8.90 9.31
CA SER A 11 -18.76 9.02 10.37
C SER A 11 -19.38 9.08 11.76
N VAL A 12 -20.49 9.81 11.92
CA VAL A 12 -21.20 9.96 13.20
C VAL A 12 -21.90 8.65 13.58
N ALA A 13 -22.53 7.96 12.63
CA ALA A 13 -23.15 6.66 12.86
C ALA A 13 -22.11 5.62 13.30
N TYR A 14 -21.01 5.49 12.55
CA TYR A 14 -19.94 4.56 12.86
C TYR A 14 -19.30 4.84 14.24
N TYR A 15 -19.06 6.12 14.56
CA TYR A 15 -18.55 6.50 15.87
C TYR A 15 -19.49 6.14 17.02
N ARG A 16 -20.79 6.42 16.87
CA ARG A 16 -21.78 6.10 17.90
C ARG A 16 -21.91 4.60 18.15
N GLU A 17 -21.73 3.80 17.12
CA GLU A 17 -21.77 2.34 17.22
C GLU A 17 -20.51 1.76 17.87
N ASN A 18 -19.32 2.29 17.53
CA ASN A 18 -18.05 1.63 17.87
C ASN A 18 -17.26 2.31 19.01
N PHE A 19 -17.48 3.61 19.24
CA PHE A 19 -16.63 4.43 20.12
C PHE A 19 -17.42 5.35 21.06
N ASN A 20 -18.67 4.98 21.36
CA ASN A 20 -19.51 5.75 22.28
C ASN A 20 -18.81 5.96 23.63
N GLY A 21 -18.86 7.17 24.16
CA GLY A 21 -18.17 7.56 25.40
C GLY A 21 -16.66 7.86 25.27
N LYS A 22 -16.06 7.76 24.07
CA LYS A 22 -14.70 8.27 23.79
C LYS A 22 -14.75 9.69 23.24
N ALA A 23 -13.62 10.40 23.16
CA ALA A 23 -13.61 11.74 22.57
C ALA A 23 -13.88 11.70 21.05
N PHE A 24 -14.86 12.48 20.57
CA PHE A 24 -15.22 12.51 19.14
C PHE A 24 -14.18 13.22 18.26
N ALA A 25 -13.62 14.34 18.73
CA ALA A 25 -12.68 15.15 17.96
C ALA A 25 -11.47 14.35 17.41
N PRO A 26 -10.73 13.55 18.22
CA PRO A 26 -9.65 12.74 17.67
C PRO A 26 -10.16 11.72 16.65
N PHE A 27 -11.26 11.02 16.93
CA PHE A 27 -11.88 10.10 15.96
C PHE A 27 -12.12 10.79 14.61
N TYR A 28 -12.68 12.00 14.61
CA TYR A 28 -13.06 12.68 13.36
C TYR A 28 -11.85 13.16 12.56
N VAL A 29 -10.80 13.68 13.21
CA VAL A 29 -9.53 14.05 12.55
C VAL A 29 -8.89 12.82 11.89
N PHE A 30 -8.91 11.71 12.59
CA PHE A 30 -8.35 10.46 12.10
C PHE A 30 -9.21 9.83 10.97
N TRP A 31 -10.53 9.81 11.12
CA TRP A 31 -11.49 9.42 10.07
C TRP A 31 -11.24 10.21 8.78
N THR A 32 -11.20 11.54 8.88
CA THR A 32 -10.98 12.40 7.71
C THR A 32 -9.62 12.14 7.05
N SER A 33 -8.57 11.87 7.82
CA SER A 33 -7.24 11.54 7.30
C SER A 33 -7.22 10.24 6.49
N LEU A 34 -7.85 9.16 7.00
CA LEU A 34 -7.95 7.89 6.28
C LEU A 34 -8.76 8.02 4.99
N PHE A 35 -9.96 8.58 5.12
CA PHE A 35 -10.88 8.66 3.99
C PHE A 35 -10.44 9.70 2.96
N TYR A 36 -9.60 10.68 3.33
CA TYR A 36 -9.09 11.67 2.38
C TYR A 36 -8.38 11.02 1.19
N LEU A 37 -7.40 10.16 1.46
CA LEU A 37 -6.65 9.47 0.40
C LEU A 37 -7.54 8.49 -0.38
N LEU A 38 -8.50 7.85 0.30
CA LEU A 38 -9.48 6.99 -0.38
C LEU A 38 -10.30 7.80 -1.40
N TYR A 39 -10.85 8.94 -0.99
CA TYR A 39 -11.63 9.78 -1.90
C TYR A 39 -10.78 10.38 -3.01
N LYS A 40 -9.54 10.80 -2.73
CA LYS A 40 -8.61 11.23 -3.78
C LYS A 40 -8.38 10.11 -4.81
N THR A 41 -8.27 8.87 -4.36
CA THR A 41 -8.15 7.70 -5.24
C THR A 41 -9.39 7.52 -6.12
N LEU A 42 -10.59 7.65 -5.53
CA LEU A 42 -11.85 7.58 -6.27
C LEU A 42 -12.05 8.74 -7.26
N GLU A 43 -11.59 9.95 -6.93
CA GLU A 43 -11.71 11.13 -7.81
C GLU A 43 -10.83 11.05 -9.07
N VAL A 44 -9.77 10.24 -9.05
CA VAL A 44 -8.82 10.15 -10.16
C VAL A 44 -8.99 8.89 -11.01
N VAL A 45 -9.80 7.91 -10.57
CA VAL A 45 -9.96 6.64 -11.30
C VAL A 45 -10.41 6.86 -12.75
N ASP A 46 -11.36 7.78 -12.98
CA ASP A 46 -11.89 8.07 -14.32
C ASP A 46 -10.87 8.81 -15.22
N LYS A 47 -9.77 9.29 -14.62
CA LYS A 47 -8.66 9.95 -15.34
C LYS A 47 -7.53 8.98 -15.66
N VAL A 48 -7.56 7.76 -15.14
CA VAL A 48 -6.55 6.75 -15.44
C VAL A 48 -6.76 6.29 -16.89
N PRO A 49 -5.72 6.30 -17.75
CA PRO A 49 -5.86 5.86 -19.13
C PRO A 49 -6.23 4.37 -19.21
N THR A 50 -6.96 4.01 -20.26
CA THR A 50 -7.23 2.61 -20.59
C THR A 50 -5.92 1.92 -20.98
N SER A 51 -5.62 0.81 -20.32
CA SER A 51 -4.39 0.05 -20.50
C SER A 51 -4.65 -1.44 -20.41
N HIS A 52 -3.90 -2.23 -21.18
CA HIS A 52 -3.93 -3.70 -21.07
C HIS A 52 -3.39 -4.19 -19.72
N ILE A 53 -2.43 -3.45 -19.14
CA ILE A 53 -1.79 -3.75 -17.87
C ILE A 53 -1.72 -2.47 -17.03
N TYR A 54 -2.18 -2.59 -15.79
CA TYR A 54 -1.93 -1.65 -14.71
C TYR A 54 -0.89 -2.26 -13.78
N HIS A 55 0.17 -1.51 -13.47
CA HIS A 55 1.22 -1.97 -12.56
C HIS A 55 1.32 -1.02 -11.37
N SER A 56 0.92 -1.51 -10.19
CA SER A 56 1.05 -0.78 -8.94
C SER A 56 2.32 -1.20 -8.20
N LEU A 57 3.02 -0.22 -7.62
CA LEU A 57 4.26 -0.42 -6.85
C LEU A 57 4.02 -0.64 -5.34
N ASN A 58 2.77 -0.72 -4.91
CA ASN A 58 2.38 -1.17 -3.57
C ASN A 58 0.93 -1.68 -3.55
N ALA A 59 0.57 -2.39 -2.47
CA ALA A 59 -0.78 -2.89 -2.24
C ALA A 59 -1.70 -1.88 -1.52
N GLY A 60 -1.23 -0.66 -1.25
CA GLY A 60 -1.99 0.40 -0.60
C GLY A 60 -2.95 1.13 -1.56
N TYR A 61 -3.02 2.46 -1.47
CA TYR A 61 -3.91 3.27 -2.30
C TYR A 61 -3.62 3.15 -3.81
N ALA A 62 -2.35 2.96 -4.21
CA ALA A 62 -1.99 2.71 -5.60
C ALA A 62 -2.52 1.34 -6.08
N GLY A 63 -2.46 0.32 -5.21
CA GLY A 63 -3.05 -0.99 -5.47
C GLY A 63 -4.56 -0.89 -5.65
N LEU A 64 -5.24 -0.13 -4.78
CA LEU A 64 -6.67 0.15 -4.92
C LEU A 64 -6.98 0.87 -6.24
N LEU A 65 -6.22 1.90 -6.60
CA LEU A 65 -6.41 2.61 -7.88
C LEU A 65 -6.29 1.64 -9.06
N GLY A 66 -5.30 0.74 -9.02
CA GLY A 66 -5.12 -0.31 -10.02
C GLY A 66 -6.31 -1.29 -10.08
N CYS A 67 -6.88 -1.66 -8.92
CA CYS A 67 -8.09 -2.48 -8.86
C CYS A 67 -9.26 -1.80 -9.56
N LEU A 68 -9.52 -0.54 -9.20
CA LEU A 68 -10.61 0.24 -9.77
C LEU A 68 -10.41 0.46 -11.27
N SER A 69 -9.18 0.76 -11.71
CA SER A 69 -8.84 0.96 -13.12
C SER A 69 -9.08 -0.31 -13.95
N LYS A 70 -8.68 -1.47 -13.41
CA LYS A 70 -8.99 -2.78 -13.98
C LYS A 70 -10.50 -3.02 -14.08
N LEU A 71 -11.26 -2.74 -13.02
CA LEU A 71 -12.71 -2.93 -13.02
C LEU A 71 -13.42 -2.02 -14.04
N ASN A 72 -12.92 -0.80 -14.23
CA ASN A 72 -13.50 0.16 -15.17
C ASN A 72 -13.18 -0.18 -16.64
N THR A 73 -12.02 -0.75 -16.93
CA THR A 73 -11.50 -0.87 -18.31
C THR A 73 -11.31 -2.30 -18.81
N GLY A 74 -11.33 -3.30 -17.91
CA GLY A 74 -11.09 -4.71 -18.24
C GLY A 74 -9.62 -5.12 -18.34
N GLY A 75 -8.66 -4.22 -18.09
CA GLY A 75 -7.23 -4.54 -18.08
C GLY A 75 -6.80 -5.51 -16.98
N SER A 76 -5.55 -5.98 -17.03
CA SER A 76 -4.94 -6.80 -15.97
C SER A 76 -4.22 -5.93 -14.94
N LEU A 77 -4.16 -6.38 -13.68
CA LEU A 77 -3.46 -5.70 -12.60
C LEU A 77 -2.27 -6.54 -12.13
N ILE A 78 -1.10 -5.91 -12.05
CA ILE A 78 0.08 -6.43 -11.36
C ILE A 78 0.36 -5.52 -10.16
N VAL A 79 0.58 -6.11 -8.99
CA VAL A 79 1.05 -5.38 -7.81
C VAL A 79 2.45 -5.89 -7.48
N THR A 80 3.45 -5.01 -7.44
CA THR A 80 4.78 -5.31 -6.91
C THR A 80 4.93 -4.66 -5.55
N GLU A 81 5.36 -5.41 -4.54
CA GLU A 81 5.73 -4.85 -3.24
C GLU A 81 7.24 -4.87 -3.04
N HIS A 82 7.83 -3.68 -3.09
CA HIS A 82 9.22 -3.43 -2.69
C HIS A 82 9.35 -3.34 -1.18
N GLY A 83 8.39 -2.68 -0.54
CA GLY A 83 8.15 -2.68 0.90
C GLY A 83 6.76 -3.24 1.18
N LEU A 84 6.59 -3.83 2.35
CA LEU A 84 5.33 -4.45 2.76
C LEU A 84 4.41 -3.37 3.32
N TYR A 85 3.46 -2.89 2.51
CA TYR A 85 2.65 -1.71 2.83
C TYR A 85 1.94 -1.85 4.19
N LEU A 86 1.32 -3.00 4.45
CA LEU A 86 0.61 -3.24 5.71
C LEU A 86 1.56 -3.26 6.92
N LYS A 87 2.76 -3.83 6.75
CA LYS A 87 3.76 -3.90 7.83
C LYS A 87 4.26 -2.51 8.19
N GLU A 88 4.53 -1.67 7.20
CA GLU A 88 4.94 -0.28 7.39
C GLU A 88 3.83 0.54 8.08
N ARG A 89 2.57 0.40 7.62
CA ARG A 89 1.44 1.10 8.26
C ARG A 89 1.22 0.66 9.70
N ARG A 90 1.39 -0.63 10.02
CA ARG A 90 1.34 -1.14 11.40
C ARG A 90 2.43 -0.52 12.26
N PHE A 91 3.67 -0.51 11.77
CA PHE A 91 4.79 0.09 12.49
C PHE A 91 4.59 1.59 12.73
N GLU A 92 4.13 2.34 11.72
CA GLU A 92 3.80 3.76 11.88
C GLU A 92 2.68 3.98 12.90
N LEU A 93 1.64 3.15 12.86
CA LEU A 93 0.51 3.25 13.79
C LEU A 93 0.93 2.96 15.24
N GLU A 94 1.76 1.95 15.46
CA GLU A 94 2.34 1.61 16.77
C GLU A 94 3.17 2.77 17.36
N ASN A 95 3.84 3.54 16.50
CA ASN A 95 4.69 4.68 16.90
C ASN A 95 3.98 6.04 16.79
N SER A 96 2.66 6.06 16.57
CA SER A 96 1.89 7.28 16.38
C SER A 96 1.23 7.77 17.67
N GLU A 97 0.76 9.02 17.65
CA GLU A 97 -0.10 9.59 18.70
C GLU A 97 -1.58 9.18 18.55
N VAL A 98 -1.89 8.22 17.66
CA VAL A 98 -3.25 7.70 17.48
C VAL A 98 -3.67 7.02 18.80
N PRO A 99 -4.79 7.44 19.42
CA PRO A 99 -5.30 6.79 20.61
C PRO A 99 -5.48 5.28 20.39
N SER A 100 -5.06 4.47 21.36
CA SER A 100 -5.09 3.00 21.26
C SER A 100 -6.46 2.44 20.86
N TRP A 101 -7.55 3.08 21.32
CA TRP A 101 -8.92 2.70 20.98
C TRP A 101 -9.31 2.96 19.51
N LEU A 102 -8.50 3.70 18.75
CA LEU A 102 -8.65 3.91 17.30
C LEU A 102 -7.73 3.03 16.46
N GLN A 103 -6.62 2.53 17.02
CA GLN A 103 -5.61 1.79 16.24
C GLN A 103 -6.21 0.56 15.54
N GLY A 104 -7.09 -0.19 16.21
CA GLY A 104 -7.75 -1.35 15.60
C GLY A 104 -8.62 -1.00 14.37
N MET A 105 -9.19 0.20 14.30
CA MET A 105 -9.92 0.65 13.10
C MET A 105 -8.96 0.94 11.94
N TYR A 106 -7.83 1.57 12.23
CA TYR A 106 -6.78 1.88 11.24
C TYR A 106 -6.20 0.62 10.63
N GLU A 107 -5.82 -0.32 11.49
CA GLU A 107 -5.24 -1.57 11.05
C GLU A 107 -6.20 -2.32 10.13
N LYS A 108 -7.47 -2.47 10.53
CA LYS A 108 -8.50 -3.12 9.70
C LYS A 108 -8.72 -2.42 8.37
N PHE A 109 -8.65 -1.08 8.35
CA PHE A 109 -8.76 -0.31 7.11
C PHE A 109 -7.61 -0.63 6.15
N PHE A 110 -6.36 -0.55 6.61
CA PHE A 110 -5.20 -0.83 5.76
C PHE A 110 -5.11 -2.30 5.37
N GLU A 111 -5.47 -3.22 6.26
CA GLU A 111 -5.56 -4.64 5.94
C GLU A 111 -6.59 -4.86 4.82
N SER A 112 -7.79 -4.26 4.93
CA SER A 112 -8.82 -4.35 3.89
C SER A 112 -8.36 -3.80 2.54
N LEU A 113 -7.60 -2.70 2.56
CA LEU A 113 -7.01 -2.10 1.37
C LEU A 113 -6.03 -3.06 0.68
N VAL A 114 -5.08 -3.60 1.47
CA VAL A 114 -4.05 -4.51 0.98
C VAL A 114 -4.64 -5.82 0.48
N ARG A 115 -5.57 -6.42 1.24
CA ARG A 115 -6.26 -7.65 0.84
C ARG A 115 -7.09 -7.45 -0.42
N SER A 116 -7.71 -6.29 -0.60
CA SER A 116 -8.42 -5.95 -1.84
C SER A 116 -7.45 -5.90 -3.02
N SER A 117 -6.31 -5.21 -2.86
CA SER A 117 -5.25 -5.15 -3.87
C SER A 117 -4.77 -6.55 -4.27
N TYR A 118 -4.49 -7.43 -3.30
CA TYR A 118 -4.11 -8.81 -3.58
C TYR A 118 -5.23 -9.57 -4.29
N LYS A 119 -6.46 -9.47 -3.81
CA LYS A 119 -7.60 -10.21 -4.36
C LYS A 119 -7.88 -9.85 -5.83
N TYR A 120 -7.83 -8.58 -6.21
CA TYR A 120 -8.15 -8.17 -7.58
C TYR A 120 -6.95 -8.19 -8.55
N SER A 121 -5.72 -8.27 -8.03
CA SER A 121 -4.52 -8.45 -8.85
C SER A 121 -4.57 -9.73 -9.67
N ASN A 122 -4.00 -9.73 -10.87
CA ASN A 122 -3.72 -10.96 -11.62
C ASN A 122 -2.46 -11.62 -11.10
N ILE A 123 -1.46 -10.83 -10.72
CA ILE A 123 -0.19 -11.28 -10.15
C ILE A 123 0.21 -10.31 -9.04
N VAL A 124 0.64 -10.86 -7.90
CA VAL A 124 1.34 -10.10 -6.86
C VAL A 124 2.81 -10.51 -6.91
N THR A 125 3.71 -9.55 -6.99
CA THR A 125 5.15 -9.82 -7.03
C THR A 125 5.85 -9.19 -5.83
N SER A 126 7.01 -9.72 -5.51
CA SER A 126 7.86 -9.23 -4.43
C SER A 126 9.33 -9.30 -4.84
N VAL A 127 10.18 -8.55 -4.14
CA VAL A 127 11.63 -8.53 -4.41
C VAL A 127 12.39 -9.64 -3.70
N CYS A 128 11.74 -10.40 -2.81
CA CYS A 128 12.36 -11.48 -2.04
C CYS A 128 11.32 -12.45 -1.46
N GLU A 129 11.76 -13.67 -1.15
CA GLU A 129 10.89 -14.73 -0.59
C GLU A 129 10.23 -14.36 0.75
N SER A 130 10.90 -13.57 1.59
CA SER A 130 10.34 -13.17 2.89
C SER A 130 9.10 -12.29 2.75
N HIS A 131 9.04 -11.43 1.73
CA HIS A 131 7.85 -10.63 1.43
C HIS A 131 6.70 -11.51 0.96
N THR A 132 6.98 -12.51 0.13
CA THR A 132 5.97 -13.48 -0.32
C THR A 132 5.35 -14.27 0.85
N ARG A 133 6.15 -14.61 1.87
CA ARG A 133 5.61 -15.25 3.09
C ARG A 133 4.64 -14.32 3.82
N PHE A 134 5.02 -13.07 4.05
CA PHE A 134 4.13 -12.09 4.68
C PHE A 134 2.85 -11.84 3.87
N GLN A 135 2.94 -11.78 2.54
CA GLN A 135 1.77 -11.64 1.67
C GLN A 135 0.77 -12.78 1.88
N ARG A 136 1.26 -14.02 2.04
CA ARG A 136 0.42 -15.20 2.35
C ARG A 136 -0.07 -15.24 3.79
N GLU A 137 0.65 -14.66 4.75
CA GLU A 137 0.13 -14.47 6.10
C GLU A 137 -1.07 -13.50 6.12
N VAL A 138 -1.03 -12.45 5.28
CA VAL A 138 -2.12 -11.47 5.15
C VAL A 138 -3.31 -12.01 4.34
N GLU A 139 -3.05 -12.76 3.27
CA GLU A 139 -4.10 -13.43 2.48
C GLU A 139 -3.70 -14.89 2.22
N PRO A 140 -4.16 -15.83 3.05
CA PRO A 140 -3.75 -17.24 2.98
C PRO A 140 -4.01 -17.93 1.63
N ASN A 141 -5.02 -17.48 0.89
CA ASN A 141 -5.38 -18.03 -0.42
C ASN A 141 -4.69 -17.31 -1.59
N LEU A 142 -3.61 -16.57 -1.32
CA LEU A 142 -2.89 -15.84 -2.36
C LEU A 142 -1.96 -16.77 -3.15
N GLU A 143 -2.53 -17.45 -4.15
CA GLU A 143 -1.81 -18.42 -5.00
C GLU A 143 -1.00 -17.75 -6.13
N LYS A 144 -1.31 -16.50 -6.46
CA LYS A 144 -0.76 -15.74 -7.61
C LYS A 144 0.47 -14.90 -7.27
N THR A 145 1.34 -15.39 -6.41
CA THR A 145 2.57 -14.69 -6.01
C THR A 145 3.79 -15.08 -6.85
N ARG A 146 4.72 -14.13 -7.10
CA ARG A 146 6.02 -14.39 -7.75
C ARG A 146 7.13 -13.54 -7.16
N VAL A 147 8.31 -14.11 -6.95
CA VAL A 147 9.51 -13.33 -6.59
C VAL A 147 10.20 -12.87 -7.87
N ILE A 148 10.46 -11.57 -7.97
CA ILE A 148 11.25 -10.94 -9.04
C ILE A 148 12.29 -10.05 -8.34
N TYR A 149 13.54 -10.52 -8.32
CA TYR A 149 14.64 -9.75 -7.75
C TYR A 149 14.91 -8.50 -8.58
N ASN A 150 15.21 -7.39 -7.90
CA ASN A 150 15.62 -6.17 -8.58
C ASN A 150 16.93 -6.41 -9.33
N GLY A 151 17.01 -5.91 -10.56
CA GLY A 151 18.27 -5.80 -11.26
C GLY A 151 19.15 -4.69 -10.68
N ILE A 152 20.45 -4.78 -10.96
CA ILE A 152 21.39 -3.68 -10.78
C ILE A 152 21.87 -3.22 -12.16
N ASP A 153 22.03 -1.92 -12.34
CA ASP A 153 22.62 -1.36 -13.55
C ASP A 153 24.12 -1.69 -13.56
N THR A 154 24.53 -2.63 -14.40
CA THR A 154 25.91 -3.13 -14.45
C THR A 154 26.88 -2.13 -15.09
N ASP A 155 26.39 -1.20 -15.90
CA ASP A 155 27.25 -0.16 -16.49
C ASP A 155 27.64 0.86 -15.43
N LYS A 156 26.69 1.20 -14.54
CA LYS A 156 26.92 2.10 -13.40
C LYS A 156 27.63 1.42 -12.24
N PHE A 157 27.23 0.19 -11.90
CA PHE A 157 27.73 -0.56 -10.75
C PHE A 157 28.52 -1.78 -11.22
N HIS A 158 29.71 -1.51 -11.74
CA HIS A 158 30.70 -2.54 -12.04
C HIS A 158 31.84 -2.47 -11.01
N PRO A 159 32.45 -3.62 -10.65
CA PRO A 159 33.67 -3.57 -9.87
C PRO A 159 34.75 -2.80 -10.66
N PRO A 160 35.59 -2.00 -9.97
CA PRO A 160 36.66 -1.28 -10.62
C PRO A 160 37.59 -2.24 -11.35
N ASN A 161 38.16 -1.80 -12.46
CA ASN A 161 39.05 -2.63 -13.26
C ASN A 161 40.34 -2.87 -12.44
N PRO A 162 40.71 -4.13 -12.11
CA PRO A 162 41.83 -4.43 -11.20
C PRO A 162 43.20 -3.90 -11.67
N SER A 163 43.30 -3.46 -12.94
CA SER A 163 44.48 -2.82 -13.52
C SER A 163 44.66 -1.33 -13.18
N ASN A 164 43.64 -0.64 -12.65
CA ASN A 164 43.76 0.76 -12.24
C ASN A 164 44.11 0.86 -10.76
N SER A 165 45.29 1.41 -10.45
CA SER A 165 45.79 1.56 -9.08
C SER A 165 45.10 2.66 -8.28
N GLU A 166 44.39 3.59 -8.93
CA GLU A 166 43.69 4.71 -8.28
C GLU A 166 42.37 4.29 -7.62
N ASP A 167 41.78 3.15 -8.00
CA ASP A 167 40.53 2.63 -7.43
C ASP A 167 40.72 1.82 -6.13
N ARG A 168 41.95 1.72 -5.61
CA ARG A 168 42.26 0.89 -4.43
C ARG A 168 42.02 1.57 -3.09
N ASP A 169 41.89 2.89 -3.06
CA ASP A 169 41.79 3.68 -1.82
C ASP A 169 40.34 4.01 -1.41
N CYS A 170 39.33 3.48 -2.10
CA CYS A 170 37.93 3.68 -1.75
C CYS A 170 37.35 2.47 -0.99
N PHE A 171 36.79 2.74 0.20
CA PHE A 171 36.00 1.77 0.95
C PHE A 171 34.58 1.75 0.38
N ASN A 172 34.31 0.81 -0.52
CA ASN A 172 32.98 0.64 -1.10
C ASN A 172 32.04 -0.01 -0.07
N ILE A 173 31.08 0.77 0.42
CA ILE A 173 29.88 0.25 1.11
C ILE A 173 28.73 0.46 0.13
N GLY A 174 28.13 -0.64 -0.30
CA GLY A 174 27.06 -0.65 -1.32
C GLY A 174 25.83 0.17 -0.94
#